data_AF-A0AAW5EJ97-F1
#
_entry.id   AF-A0AAW5EJ97-F1
#
_cell.length_a   1.000
_cell.length_b   1.000
_cell.length_c   1.000
_cell.angle_alpha   90.00
_cell.angle_beta   90.00
_cell.angle_gamma   90.00
#
_symmetry.space_group_name_H-M   'P 1'
#
loop_
_entity.id
_entity.type
_entity.pdbx_description
1 polymer ?
#
loop_
_entity_poly.entity_id
_entity_poly.type
_entity_poly.pdbx_seq_one_letter_code
_entity_poly.pdbx_strand_id
1 'polypeptide(L)'
;GNIEAIRPMKDGVIADFDMTEKMIRYFIEKTHRRKSFLRPRIIISVPYGLTQVERKAVRESALSAGAREVFLIEEPMAAAIGANLPIQEP
;
A
#
# COMPACT_ATOMS: atom_id res chain seq x y z
N GLY A 1 15.24 -15.65 23.24
CA GLY A 1 15.05 -15.73 21.78
C GLY A 1 15.07 -14.32 21.23
N ASN A 2 15.85 -14.06 20.19
CA ASN A 2 15.98 -12.73 19.59
C ASN A 2 14.85 -12.51 18.58
N ILE A 3 13.70 -12.04 19.07
CA ILE A 3 12.63 -11.52 18.21
C ILE A 3 12.73 -10.01 18.23
N GLU A 4 12.80 -9.40 17.05
CA GLU A 4 12.76 -7.95 16.87
C GLU A 4 11.48 -7.57 16.12
N ALA A 5 10.77 -6.56 16.62
CA ALA A 5 9.60 -6.02 15.97
C ALA A 5 9.99 -4.82 15.11
N ILE A 6 9.77 -4.92 13.82
CA ILE A 6 10.13 -3.89 12.84
C ILE A 6 8.84 -3.27 12.30
N ARG A 7 8.79 -1.94 12.23
CA ARG A 7 7.75 -1.19 11.54
C ARG A 7 8.33 -0.65 10.22
N PRO A 8 8.08 -1.28 9.07
CA PRO A 8 8.81 -0.99 7.83
C PRO A 8 8.31 0.26 7.10
N MET A 9 7.24 0.88 7.60
CA MET A 9 6.66 2.11 7.05
C MET A 9 6.51 3.17 8.15
N LYS A 10 6.77 4.42 7.80
CA LYS A 10 6.61 5.57 8.69
C LYS A 10 5.95 6.72 7.92
N ASP A 11 4.90 7.31 8.48
CA ASP A 11 4.16 8.43 7.90
C ASP A 11 3.75 8.19 6.43
N GLY A 12 3.36 6.95 6.11
CA GLY A 12 2.97 6.49 4.77
C GLY A 12 4.12 6.39 3.75
N VAL A 13 5.36 6.58 4.18
CA VAL A 13 6.58 6.38 3.41
C VAL A 13 7.23 5.03 3.77
N ILE A 14 7.87 4.41 2.78
CA ILE A 14 8.63 3.17 2.96
C ILE A 14 9.97 3.50 3.62
N ALA A 15 10.18 2.97 4.83
CA ALA A 15 11.45 3.08 5.54
C ALA A 15 12.36 1.87 5.27
N ASP A 16 11.77 0.70 5.03
CA ASP A 16 12.47 -0.54 4.69
C ASP A 16 11.72 -1.23 3.54
N PHE A 17 12.36 -1.30 2.37
CA PHE A 17 11.77 -1.87 1.15
C PHE A 17 11.52 -3.37 1.27
N ASP A 18 12.50 -4.12 1.75
CA ASP A 18 12.45 -5.59 1.81
C ASP A 18 11.38 -6.05 2.81
N MET A 19 11.30 -5.37 3.96
CA MET A 19 10.29 -5.67 4.97
C MET A 19 8.90 -5.20 4.54
N THR A 20 8.80 -4.07 3.83
CA THR A 20 7.51 -3.61 3.28
C THR A 20 6.98 -4.57 2.22
N GLU A 21 7.82 -5.07 1.30
CA GLU A 21 7.41 -6.05 0.30
C GLU A 21 6.87 -7.33 0.94
N LYS A 22 7.60 -7.87 1.94
CA LYS A 22 7.17 -9.05 2.70
C LYS A 22 5.84 -8.81 3.42
N MET A 23 5.67 -7.63 4.01
CA MET A 23 4.42 -7.23 4.67
C MET A 23 3.25 -7.18 3.67
N ILE A 24 3.42 -6.55 2.51
CA ILE A 24 2.38 -6.47 1.48
C ILE A 24 2.05 -7.87 0.96
N ARG A 25 3.07 -8.68 0.63
CA ARG A 25 2.88 -10.07 0.15
C ARG A 25 2.07 -10.88 1.15
N TYR A 26 2.42 -10.81 2.44
CA TYR A 26 1.69 -11.47 3.50
C TYR A 26 0.21 -11.05 3.52
N PHE A 27 -0.11 -9.77 3.38
CA PHE A 27 -1.51 -9.32 3.35
C PHE A 27 -2.26 -9.75 2.07
N ILE A 28 -1.60 -9.78 0.92
CA ILE A 28 -2.18 -10.32 -0.32
C ILE A 28 -2.53 -11.80 -0.15
N GLU A 29 -1.59 -12.60 0.33
CA GLU A 29 -1.78 -14.04 0.55
C GLU A 29 -2.78 -14.35 1.68
N LYS A 30 -2.83 -13.51 2.72
CA LYS A 30 -3.78 -13.68 3.83
C LYS A 30 -5.22 -13.43 3.38
N THR A 31 -5.42 -12.45 2.49
CA THR A 31 -6.75 -12.10 1.96
C THR A 31 -7.20 -13.05 0.86
N HIS A 32 -6.27 -13.53 0.02
CA HIS A 32 -6.54 -14.50 -1.03
C HIS A 32 -6.32 -15.93 -0.50
N ARG A 33 -7.41 -16.64 -0.18
CA ARG A 33 -7.35 -18.06 0.24
C ARG A 33 -6.41 -18.85 -0.70
N ARG A 34 -5.56 -19.72 -0.12
CA ARG A 34 -4.43 -20.52 -0.66
C ARG A 34 -4.51 -21.15 -2.08
N LYS A 35 -5.60 -20.95 -2.84
CA LYS A 35 -5.83 -21.52 -4.17
C LYS A 35 -5.60 -20.54 -5.33
N SER A 36 -5.17 -19.31 -5.09
CA SER A 36 -5.16 -18.30 -6.15
C SER A 36 -3.76 -17.97 -6.66
N PHE A 37 -3.42 -18.50 -7.84
CA PHE A 37 -2.41 -17.96 -8.76
C PHE A 37 -2.83 -16.58 -9.34
N LEU A 38 -3.71 -15.83 -8.65
CA LEU A 38 -4.24 -14.56 -9.11
C LEU A 38 -3.35 -13.42 -8.63
N ARG A 39 -2.94 -12.58 -9.57
CA ARG A 39 -2.29 -11.30 -9.30
C ARG A 39 -3.38 -10.22 -9.19
N PRO A 40 -3.67 -9.68 -7.99
CA PRO A 40 -4.77 -8.74 -7.80
C PRO A 40 -4.45 -7.34 -8.35
N ARG A 41 -5.50 -6.55 -8.61
CA ARG A 41 -5.38 -5.11 -8.81
C ARG A 41 -5.51 -4.45 -7.45
N ILE A 42 -4.56 -3.59 -7.08
CA ILE A 42 -4.47 -2.99 -5.75
C ILE A 42 -4.59 -1.47 -5.86
N ILE A 43 -5.33 -0.87 -4.93
CA ILE A 43 -5.35 0.57 -4.71
C ILE A 43 -4.71 0.82 -3.33
N ILE A 44 -3.74 1.73 -3.26
CA ILE A 44 -3.03 2.08 -2.02
C ILE A 44 -3.27 3.56 -1.73
N SER A 45 -3.80 3.86 -0.55
CA SER A 45 -3.85 5.22 -0.03
C SER A 45 -2.46 5.67 0.38
N VAL A 46 -2.01 6.84 -0.08
CA VAL A 46 -0.75 7.46 0.30
C VAL A 46 -0.98 8.85 0.88
N PRO A 47 -0.15 9.31 1.82
CA PRO A 47 -0.27 10.65 2.39
C PRO A 47 -0.26 11.74 1.33
N TYR A 48 -0.78 12.92 1.70
CA TYR A 48 -0.66 14.09 0.84
C TYR A 48 0.80 14.52 0.71
N GLY A 49 1.19 15.00 -0.47
CA GLY A 49 2.51 15.61 -0.67
C GLY A 49 3.68 14.64 -0.82
N LEU A 50 3.45 13.34 -1.05
CA LEU A 50 4.55 12.41 -1.36
C LEU A 50 5.34 12.87 -2.59
N THR A 51 6.66 12.79 -2.48
CA THR A 51 7.58 13.01 -3.59
C THR A 51 7.41 11.92 -4.66
N GLN A 52 7.88 12.20 -5.88
CA GLN A 52 7.82 11.23 -6.99
C GLN A 52 8.57 9.93 -6.66
N VAL A 53 9.68 10.02 -5.90
CA VAL A 53 10.47 8.86 -5.51
C VAL A 53 9.71 7.98 -4.52
N GLU A 54 9.05 8.58 -3.52
CA GLU A 54 8.25 7.85 -2.53
C GLU A 54 7.01 7.20 -3.18
N ARG A 55 6.32 7.91 -4.09
CA ARG A 55 5.21 7.34 -4.87
C ARG A 55 5.67 6.14 -5.69
N LYS A 56 6.84 6.25 -6.33
CA LYS A 56 7.44 5.16 -7.11
C LYS A 56 7.80 3.97 -6.22
N ALA A 57 8.41 4.22 -5.06
CA ALA A 57 8.78 3.21 -4.08
C ALA A 57 7.56 2.37 -3.65
N VAL A 58 6.46 3.01 -3.25
CA VAL A 58 5.23 2.32 -2.84
C VAL A 58 4.67 1.45 -3.97
N ARG A 59 4.66 2.00 -5.19
CA ARG A 59 4.16 1.29 -6.37
C ARG A 59 5.01 0.06 -6.68
N GLU A 60 6.33 0.19 -6.67
CA GLU A 60 7.27 -0.89 -6.97
C GLU A 60 7.20 -1.99 -5.92
N SER A 61 7.18 -1.65 -4.62
CA SER A 61 7.04 -2.65 -3.55
C SER A 61 5.75 -3.47 -3.67
N ALA A 62 4.63 -2.84 -4.03
CA ALA A 62 3.36 -3.56 -4.23
C ALA A 62 3.36 -4.44 -5.48
N LEU A 63 3.99 -3.99 -6.58
CA LEU A 63 4.17 -4.80 -7.79
C LEU A 63 5.05 -6.03 -7.53
N SER A 64 6.19 -5.84 -6.84
CA SER A 64 7.11 -6.92 -6.44
C SER A 64 6.46 -7.90 -5.45
N ALA A 65 5.56 -7.42 -4.60
CA ALA A 65 4.79 -8.26 -3.70
C ALA A 65 3.77 -9.18 -4.42
N GLY A 66 3.51 -8.98 -5.72
CA GLY A 66 2.66 -9.86 -6.53
C GLY A 66 1.43 -9.19 -7.15
N ALA A 67 1.28 -7.87 -7.00
CA ALA A 67 0.18 -7.15 -7.65
C ALA A 67 0.28 -7.23 -9.19
N ARG A 68 -0.87 -7.16 -9.86
CA ARG A 68 -0.99 -7.02 -11.32
C ARG A 68 -0.92 -5.55 -11.73
N GLU A 69 -1.67 -4.71 -11.03
CA GLU A 69 -1.73 -3.27 -11.23
C GLU A 69 -1.82 -2.60 -9.87
N VAL A 70 -1.21 -1.43 -9.75
CA VAL A 70 -1.19 -0.63 -8.53
C VAL A 70 -1.60 0.79 -8.87
N PHE A 71 -2.64 1.27 -8.20
CA PHE A 71 -3.10 2.66 -8.26
C PHE A 71 -2.85 3.31 -6.90
N LEU A 72 -2.45 4.58 -6.92
CA LEU A 72 -2.28 5.36 -5.71
C LEU A 72 -3.43 6.36 -5.63
N ILE A 73 -4.05 6.45 -4.46
CA ILE A 73 -5.05 7.47 -4.13
C ILE A 73 -4.53 8.29 -2.96
N GLU A 74 -4.84 9.58 -2.92
CA GLU A 74 -4.48 10.40 -1.77
C GLU A 74 -5.32 10.02 -0.56
N GLU A 75 -4.67 9.83 0.58
CA GLU A 75 -5.28 9.54 1.86
C GLU A 75 -6.40 10.52 2.25
N PRO A 76 -6.25 11.86 2.13
CA PRO A 76 -7.36 12.77 2.44
C PRO A 76 -8.58 12.53 1.54
N MET A 77 -8.37 12.19 0.26
CA MET A 77 -9.46 11.87 -0.66
C MET A 77 -10.14 10.55 -0.29
N ALA A 78 -9.35 9.52 0.01
CA ALA A 78 -9.88 8.23 0.45
C ALA A 78 -10.66 8.36 1.77
N ALA A 79 -10.16 9.17 2.70
CA ALA A 79 -10.82 9.47 3.98
C ALA A 79 -12.12 10.25 3.77
N ALA A 80 -12.14 11.26 2.91
CA ALA A 80 -13.33 12.04 2.61
C ALA A 80 -14.42 11.19 1.92
N ILE A 81 -14.03 10.31 0.99
CA ILE A 81 -14.94 9.30 0.42
C ILE A 81 -15.48 8.38 1.51
N GLY A 82 -14.61 7.86 2.38
CA GLY A 82 -15.01 6.99 3.50
C GLY A 82 -15.95 7.68 4.50
N ALA A 83 -15.84 9.00 4.65
CA ALA A 83 -16.68 9.83 5.50
C ALA A 83 -17.95 10.36 4.82
N ASN A 84 -18.19 10.01 3.54
CA ASN A 84 -19.29 10.54 2.71
C ASN A 84 -19.34 12.07 2.63
N LEU A 85 -18.18 12.73 2.61
CA LEU A 85 -18.12 14.17 2.38
C LEU A 85 -18.37 14.49 0.89
N PRO A 86 -19.01 15.63 0.58
CA PRO A 86 -19.17 16.08 -0.80
C PRO A 86 -17.80 16.51 -1.36
N ILE A 87 -17.11 15.57 -2.00
CA ILE A 87 -15.79 15.79 -2.62
C ILE A 87 -15.87 16.21 -4.10
N GLN A 88 -17.07 16.22 -4.66
CA GLN A 88 -17.34 16.66 -6.04
C GLN A 88 -17.92 18.09 -6.07
N GLU A 89 -18.21 18.67 -4.90
CA GLU A 89 -18.60 20.07 -4.80
C GLU A 89 -17.33 20.94 -4.75
N PRO A 90 -17.29 22.03 -5.54
CA PRO A 90 -16.10 22.86 -5.70
C PRO A 90 -15.68 23.61 -4.43
#